data_AF-A0A6B8M645-F1
#
_entry.id   AF-A0A6B8M645-F1
#
_cell.length_a   1.000
_cell.length_b   1.000
_cell.length_c   1.000
_cell.angle_alpha   90.00
_cell.angle_beta   90.00
_cell.angle_gamma   90.00
#
_symmetry.space_group_name_H-M   'P 1'
#
loop_
_entity.id
_entity.type
_entity.pdbx_description
1 polymer ?
#
loop_
_entity_poly.entity_id
_entity_poly.type
_entity_poly.pdbx_seq_one_letter_code
_entity_poly.pdbx_strand_id
1 'polypeptide(L)' 'MDQEKRIEIARKGGRAVPPEKRSFSQDHDLAAQAGRKGGQSVAPKDRSFSRDRTLAATAGRKGGHASHGQRPQS' A
#
# COMPACT_ATOMS: atom_id res chain seq x y z
N MET A 1 -16.02 -3.72 22.16
CA MET A 1 -16.04 -3.39 20.72
C MET A 1 -15.67 -4.65 19.96
N ASP A 2 -16.53 -5.13 19.08
CA ASP A 2 -16.35 -6.42 18.42
C ASP A 2 -15.32 -6.36 17.27
N GLN A 3 -14.64 -7.47 16.98
CA GLN A 3 -13.60 -7.53 15.95
C GLN A 3 -14.16 -7.22 14.57
N GLU A 4 -15.34 -7.76 14.26
CA GLU A 4 -16.05 -7.50 13.00
C GLU A 4 -16.38 -6.03 12.84
N LYS A 5 -16.83 -5.39 13.92
CA LYS A 5 -17.16 -3.96 13.95
C LYS A 5 -15.94 -3.08 13.70
N ARG A 6 -14.76 -3.46 14.21
CA ARG A 6 -13.48 -2.78 13.90
C ARG A 6 -13.09 -2.93 12.43
N ILE A 7 -13.23 -4.12 11.87
CA ILE A 7 -12.93 -4.38 10.45
C ILE A 7 -13.86 -3.58 9.55
N GLU A 8 -15.16 -3.51 9.88
CA GLU A 8 -16.13 -2.74 9.12
C GLU A 8 -15.82 -1.23 9.14
N ILE A 9 -15.44 -0.69 10.30
CA ILE A 9 -15.01 0.71 10.43
C ILE A 9 -13.75 0.98 9.60
N ALA A 10 -12.73 0.11 9.69
CA ALA A 10 -11.50 0.24 8.89
C ALA A 10 -11.78 0.18 7.38
N ARG A 11 -12.67 -0.73 6.95
CA ARG A 11 -13.10 -0.85 5.54
C ARG A 11 -13.86 0.40 5.06
N LYS A 12 -14.78 0.94 5.88
CA LYS A 12 -15.52 2.17 5.56
C LYS A 12 -14.61 3.39 5.49
N GLY A 13 -13.68 3.54 6.43
CA GLY A 13 -12.69 4.63 6.43
C GLY A 13 -11.84 4.64 5.15
N GLY A 14 -11.37 3.48 4.69
CA GLY A 14 -10.58 3.38 3.45
C GLY A 14 -11.40 3.55 2.15
N ARG A 15 -12.71 3.28 2.18
CA ARG A 15 -13.60 3.43 1.01
C ARG A 15 -14.27 4.79 0.91
N ALA A 16 -14.39 5.53 2.01
CA ALA A 16 -15.04 6.84 2.04
C ALA A 16 -14.33 7.90 1.19
N VAL A 17 -13.03 7.70 0.92
CA VAL A 17 -12.25 8.57 0.04
C VAL A 17 -12.17 7.94 -1.35
N PRO A 18 -12.67 8.62 -2.41
CA PRO A 18 -12.52 8.19 -3.79
C PRO A 18 -11.06 7.85 -4.09
N PRO A 19 -10.76 6.83 -4.92
CA PRO A 19 -9.39 6.40 -5.20
C PRO A 19 -8.44 7.54 -5.56
N GLU A 20 -8.92 8.56 -6.25
CA GLU A 20 -8.19 9.73 -6.75
C GLU A 20 -7.88 10.76 -5.65
N LYS A 21 -8.64 10.72 -4.55
CA LYS A 21 -8.47 11.62 -3.39
C LYS A 21 -7.78 10.95 -2.20
N ARG A 22 -7.41 9.67 -2.32
CA ARG A 22 -6.69 8.96 -1.25
C ARG A 22 -5.29 9.55 -1.13
N SER A 23 -4.81 9.77 0.09
CA SER A 23 -3.48 10.35 0.35
C SER A 23 -2.35 9.55 -0.33
N PHE A 24 -2.50 8.22 -0.44
CA PHE A 24 -1.55 7.36 -1.14
C PHE A 24 -1.56 7.51 -2.67
N SER A 25 -2.66 8.03 -3.25
CA SER A 25 -2.80 8.28 -4.69
C SER A 25 -2.47 9.73 -5.07
N GLN A 26 -2.50 10.66 -4.11
CA GLN A 26 -2.20 12.07 -4.35
C GLN A 26 -0.71 12.40 -4.21
N ASP A 27 -0.03 11.76 -3.26
CA ASP A 27 1.39 12.02 -3.01
C ASP A 27 2.15 10.69 -3.00
N HIS A 28 2.81 10.43 -4.14
CA HIS A 28 3.62 9.24 -4.33
C HIS A 28 4.82 9.18 -3.36
N ASP A 29 5.39 10.31 -3.00
CA ASP A 29 6.53 10.37 -2.09
C ASP A 29 6.08 10.07 -0.66
N LEU A 30 4.94 10.63 -0.22
CA LEU A 30 4.32 10.30 1.05
C LEU A 30 3.96 8.82 1.13
N ALA A 31 3.38 8.26 0.06
CA ALA A 31 3.07 6.83 -0.04
C ALA A 31 4.33 5.96 0.09
N ALA A 32 5.40 6.32 -0.61
CA ALA A 32 6.67 5.61 -0.56
C ALA A 32 7.36 5.74 0.82
N GLN A 33 7.28 6.90 1.46
CA GLN A 33 7.81 7.12 2.80
C GLN A 33 7.02 6.33 3.86
N ALA A 34 5.68 6.37 3.80
CA ALA A 34 4.82 5.60 4.69
C ALA A 34 5.04 4.08 4.51
N GLY A 35 5.16 3.60 3.28
CA GLY A 35 5.48 2.21 2.97
C GLY A 35 6.85 1.79 3.52
N ARG A 36 7.89 2.62 3.32
CA ARG A 36 9.23 2.39 3.89
C ARG A 36 9.20 2.34 5.42
N LYS A 37 8.55 3.31 6.06
CA LYS A 37 8.43 3.37 7.53
C LYS A 37 7.68 2.15 8.07
N GLY A 38 6.57 1.76 7.44
CA GLY A 38 5.82 0.55 7.81
C GLY A 38 6.65 -0.72 7.69
N GLY A 39 7.46 -0.85 6.64
CA GLY A 39 8.37 -1.99 6.47
C GLY A 39 9.56 -2.01 7.45
N GLN A 40 9.99 -0.85 7.94
CA GLN A 40 11.06 -0.73 8.94
C GLN A 40 10.60 -1.17 10.34
N SER A 41 9.32 -0.98 10.69
CA SER A 41 8.74 -1.47 11.95
C SER A 41 8.70 -3.01 12.06
N VAL A 42 8.99 -3.71 10.96
CA VAL A 42 9.08 -5.18 10.91
C VAL A 42 10.55 -5.59 10.89
N ALA A 43 10.90 -6.55 11.76
CA ALA A 43 12.24 -7.12 11.80
C ALA A 43 12.65 -7.64 10.41
N PRO A 44 13.92 -7.49 9.99
CA PRO A 44 14.33 -7.84 8.63
C PRO A 44 13.91 -9.24 8.16
N LYS A 45 13.99 -10.23 9.05
CA LYS A 45 13.60 -11.63 8.80
C LYS A 45 12.09 -11.85 8.63
N ASP A 46 11.28 -10.96 9.20
CA ASP A 46 9.81 -11.07 9.22
C ASP A 46 9.14 -10.21 8.16
N ARG A 47 9.91 -9.41 7.41
CA ARG A 47 9.41 -8.60 6.30
C ARG A 47 8.87 -9.50 5.19
N SER A 48 7.73 -9.14 4.60
CA SER A 48 7.13 -9.88 3.48
C SER A 48 8.11 -10.07 2.31
N PHE A 49 9.00 -9.10 2.06
CA PHE A 49 10.04 -9.18 1.02
C PHE A 49 11.09 -10.27 1.27
N SER A 50 11.33 -10.60 2.54
CA SER A 50 12.29 -11.62 2.98
C SER A 50 11.63 -12.97 3.21
N ARG A 51 10.35 -12.97 3.61
CA ARG A 51 9.60 -14.17 3.97
C ARG A 51 8.94 -14.87 2.79
N ASP A 52 8.43 -14.11 1.81
CA ASP A 52 7.79 -14.66 0.60
C ASP A 52 8.15 -13.81 -0.62
N ARG A 53 9.11 -14.33 -1.39
CA ARG A 53 9.62 -13.66 -2.59
C ARG A 53 8.54 -13.53 -3.67
N THR A 54 7.60 -14.47 -3.75
CA THR A 54 6.52 -14.46 -4.76
C THR A 54 5.48 -13.39 -4.42
N LEU A 55 5.09 -13.30 -3.15
CA LEU A 55 4.22 -12.23 -2.65
C LEU A 55 4.87 -10.86 -2.86
N ALA A 56 6.16 -10.73 -2.53
CA ALA A 56 6.91 -9.50 -2.69
C ALA A 56 7.00 -9.07 -4.16
N ALA A 57 7.32 -9.99 -5.07
CA ALA A 57 7.37 -9.73 -6.50
C ALA A 57 6.00 -9.32 -7.05
N THR A 58 4.92 -9.96 -6.58
CA THR A 58 3.55 -9.65 -7.01
C THR A 58 3.11 -8.27 -6.51
N ALA A 59 3.42 -7.93 -5.26
CA ALA A 59 3.17 -6.61 -4.69
C ALA A 59 3.99 -5.52 -5.40
N GLY A 60 5.27 -5.77 -5.65
CA GLY A 60 6.16 -4.88 -6.39
C GLY A 60 5.69 -4.65 -7.82
N ARG A 61 5.28 -5.72 -8.52
CA ARG A 61 4.71 -5.64 -9.88
C ARG A 61 3.43 -4.81 -9.89
N LYS A 62 2.51 -5.05 -8.96
CA LYS A 62 1.26 -4.28 -8.85
C LYS A 62 1.51 -2.80 -8.56
N GLY A 63 2.46 -2.50 -7.66
CA GLY A 63 2.89 -1.13 -7.39
C GLY A 63 3.52 -0.48 -8.62
N GLY A 64 4.38 -1.20 -9.33
CA GLY A 64 5.00 -0.75 -10.57
C GLY A 64 3.98 -0.44 -11.67
N HIS A 65 2.98 -1.31 -11.86
CA HIS A 65 1.89 -1.05 -12.81
C HIS A 65 1.06 0.19 -12.45
N ALA A 66 0.80 0.40 -11.15
CA ALA A 66 0.11 1.60 -10.68
C ALA A 66 0.92 2.88 -10.99
N SER A 67 2.25 2.81 -10.90
CA SER A 67 3.15 3.93 -11.23
C SER A 67 3.39 4.11 -12.74
N HIS A 68 3.32 3.06 -13.56
CA HIS A 68 3.62 3.11 -14.99
C HIS A 68 2.40 3.41 -15.87
N GLY A 69 1.18 3.37 -15.33
CA GLY A 69 -0.05 3.75 -16.05
C GLY A 69 -0.27 5.26 -16.24
N GLN A 70 0.63 6.12 -15.75
CA GLN A 70 0.50 7.59 -15.78
C GLN A 70 1.68 8.32 -16.45
N ARG A 71 2.46 7.64 -17.32
CA ARG A 71 3.39 8.36 -18.20
C ARG A 71 2.65 8.72 -19.50
N PRO A 72 2.31 10.01 -19.76
CA PRO A 72 1.95 10.40 -21.12
C PRO A 72 3.15 10.10 -22.00
N GLN A 73 2.93 9.24 -23.00
CA GLN A 73 3.92 9.02 -24.05
C GLN A 73 4.12 10.35 -24.77
N SER A 74 5.35 10.86 -24.76
CA SER A 74 5.80 11.97 -25.59
C SER A 74 6.34 11.42 -26.90
#